data_AF-A0A250J2X5-F1
#
_entry.id   AF-A0A250J2X5-F1
#
_cell.length_a   1.000
_cell.length_b   1.000
_cell.length_c   1.000
_cell.angle_alpha   90.00
_cell.angle_beta   90.00
_cell.angle_gamma   90.00
#
_symmetry.space_group_name_H-M   'P 1'
#
loop_
_entity.id
_entity.type
_entity.pdbx_description
1 polymer ?
#
loop_
_entity_poly.entity_id
_entity_poly.type
_entity_poly.pdbx_seq_one_letter_code
_entity_poly.pdbx_strand_id
1 'polypeptide(L)'
;MRVFDNLLILASNVHGHTERSRGILLSLPMQWVLENIEARAEPLLHEATQEEYRALFELYLELDQGLARRLAERALNHLDPEVREAGEEFMEQLT
;
A
#
# COMPACT_ATOMS: atom_id res chain seq x y z
N MET A 1 -9.65 12.74 -8.01
CA MET A 1 -10.29 13.29 -6.79
C MET A 1 -9.17 13.56 -5.80
N ARG A 2 -8.67 14.80 -5.74
CA ARG A 2 -7.37 15.13 -5.12
C ARG A 2 -7.23 14.75 -3.64
N VAL A 3 -8.34 14.62 -2.91
CA VAL A 3 -8.33 14.30 -1.47
C VAL A 3 -7.92 12.85 -1.21
N PHE A 4 -8.46 11.88 -1.98
CA PHE A 4 -8.10 10.48 -1.79
C PHE A 4 -6.63 10.24 -2.11
N ASP A 5 -6.15 10.83 -3.21
CA ASP A 5 -4.76 10.71 -3.65
C ASP A 5 -3.80 11.28 -2.57
N ASN A 6 -4.15 12.42 -1.95
CA ASN A 6 -3.39 12.99 -0.84
C ASN A 6 -3.41 12.11 0.42
N LEU A 7 -4.57 11.51 0.76
CA LEU A 7 -4.67 10.59 1.89
C LEU A 7 -3.81 9.35 1.67
N LEU A 8 -3.75 8.85 0.44
CA LEU A 8 -2.95 7.69 0.08
C LEU A 8 -1.45 7.99 0.19
N ILE A 9 -1.00 9.18 -0.26
CA ILE A 9 0.37 9.66 -0.03
C ILE A 9 0.69 9.71 1.47
N LEU A 10 -0.19 10.28 2.28
CA LEU A 10 0.04 10.36 3.73
C LEU A 10 0.02 8.98 4.41
N ALA A 11 -0.77 8.04 3.89
CA ALA A 11 -0.86 6.68 4.39
C ALA A 11 0.30 5.78 3.95
N SER A 12 1.00 6.13 2.85
CA SER A 12 2.17 5.40 2.34
C SER A 12 3.49 5.90 2.93
N ASN A 13 3.52 7.05 3.60
CA ASN A 13 4.74 7.56 4.25
C ASN A 13 4.79 7.13 5.72
N VAL A 14 6.00 6.98 6.29
CA VAL A 14 6.21 6.69 7.72
C VAL A 14 6.39 8.00 8.49
N HIS A 15 5.30 8.75 8.70
CA HIS A 15 5.30 10.03 9.41
C HIS A 15 4.12 10.12 10.40
N GLY A 16 4.08 11.15 11.24
CA GLY A 16 3.07 11.29 12.32
C GLY A 16 1.59 11.38 11.89
N HIS A 17 1.28 11.23 10.60
CA HIS A 17 -0.08 11.29 10.06
C HIS A 17 -0.55 9.98 9.42
N THR A 18 0.28 8.94 9.37
CA THR A 18 -0.01 7.66 8.70
C THR A 18 -1.27 7.01 9.25
N GLU A 19 -1.34 6.77 10.57
CA GLU A 19 -2.49 6.12 11.22
C GLU A 19 -3.80 6.89 11.00
N ARG A 20 -3.77 8.22 11.13
CA ARG A 20 -4.96 9.05 10.92
C ARG A 20 -5.43 9.00 9.48
N SER A 21 -4.51 8.98 8.52
CA SER A 21 -4.85 8.94 7.09
C SER A 21 -5.41 7.56 6.71
N ARG A 22 -4.82 6.47 7.21
CA ARG A 22 -5.37 5.11 7.06
C ARG A 22 -6.77 4.99 7.66
N GLY A 23 -6.99 5.50 8.87
CA GLY A 23 -8.30 5.51 9.51
C GLY A 23 -9.37 6.23 8.69
N ILE A 24 -9.03 7.34 8.02
CA ILE A 24 -9.94 8.02 7.10
C ILE A 24 -10.22 7.15 5.88
N LEU A 25 -9.20 6.57 5.24
CA LEU A 25 -9.35 5.69 4.08
C LEU A 25 -10.27 4.50 4.39
N LEU A 26 -10.10 3.87 5.55
CA LEU A 26 -10.92 2.75 6.03
C LEU A 26 -12.36 3.14 6.38
N SER A 27 -12.62 4.43 6.63
CA SER A 27 -13.97 4.94 6.89
C SER A 27 -14.77 5.29 5.63
N LEU A 28 -14.14 5.30 4.46
CA LEU A 28 -14.79 5.56 3.17
C LEU A 28 -15.65 4.35 2.74
N PRO A 29 -16.55 4.51 1.75
CA PRO A 29 -17.31 3.39 1.21
C PRO A 29 -16.37 2.29 0.69
N MET A 30 -16.33 1.14 1.39
CA MET A 30 -15.36 0.07 1.16
C MET A 30 -15.30 -0.37 -0.31
N GLN A 31 -16.46 -0.57 -0.95
CA GLN A 31 -16.53 -0.96 -2.36
C GLN A 31 -15.80 0.04 -3.28
N TRP A 32 -15.99 1.34 -3.03
CA TRP A 32 -15.32 2.38 -3.80
C TRP A 32 -13.81 2.37 -3.56
N VAL A 33 -13.36 2.15 -2.31
CA VAL A 33 -11.93 2.06 -1.99
C VAL A 33 -11.29 0.90 -2.73
N LEU A 34 -11.87 -0.31 -2.64
CA LEU A 34 -11.35 -1.50 -3.30
C LEU A 34 -11.28 -1.35 -4.83
N GLU A 35 -12.26 -0.70 -5.44
CA GLU A 35 -12.29 -0.46 -6.89
C GLU A 35 -11.27 0.58 -7.37
N ASN A 36 -10.76 1.45 -6.49
CA ASN A 36 -9.95 2.60 -6.88
C ASN A 36 -8.51 2.55 -6.37
N ILE A 37 -8.24 1.89 -5.24
CA ILE A 37 -6.99 2.10 -4.50
C ILE A 37 -5.73 1.73 -5.29
N GLU A 38 -5.71 0.59 -6.00
CA GLU A 38 -4.53 0.18 -6.78
C GLU A 38 -4.19 1.17 -7.89
N ALA A 39 -5.21 1.59 -8.65
CA ALA A 39 -5.04 2.55 -9.74
C ALA A 39 -4.55 3.92 -9.23
N ARG A 40 -4.88 4.28 -7.99
CA ARG A 40 -4.42 5.53 -7.35
C ARG A 40 -3.05 5.38 -6.68
N ALA A 41 -2.69 4.17 -6.24
CA ALA A 41 -1.39 3.87 -5.65
C ALA A 41 -0.29 3.72 -6.72
N GLU A 42 -0.63 3.33 -7.94
CA GLU A 42 0.35 3.03 -9.01
C GLU A 42 1.42 4.11 -9.23
N PRO A 43 1.11 5.43 -9.21
CA PRO A 43 2.12 6.46 -9.34
C PRO A 43 3.10 6.52 -8.16
N LEU A 44 2.65 6.12 -6.96
CA LEU A 44 3.50 6.08 -5.77
C LEU A 44 4.50 4.93 -5.87
N LEU A 45 4.11 3.81 -6.48
CA LEU A 45 4.90 2.59 -6.57
C LEU A 45 6.02 2.60 -7.63
N HIS A 46 6.18 3.68 -8.42
CA HIS A 46 7.22 3.73 -9.47
C HIS A 46 8.62 4.01 -8.91
N GLU A 47 8.71 4.85 -7.89
CA GLU A 47 9.97 5.23 -7.24
C GLU A 47 9.87 5.03 -5.71
N ALA A 48 8.92 4.21 -5.27
CA ALA A 48 8.71 3.92 -3.86
C ALA A 48 9.89 3.15 -3.27
N THR A 49 10.24 3.57 -2.07
CA THR A 49 11.15 2.86 -1.18
C THR A 49 10.51 1.59 -0.61
N GLN A 50 11.33 0.72 -0.03
CA GLN A 50 10.90 -0.38 0.83
C GLN A 50 9.88 0.06 1.88
N GLU A 51 10.10 1.20 2.55
CA GLU A 51 9.23 1.69 3.61
C GLU A 51 7.83 2.04 3.08
N GLU A 52 7.74 2.67 1.91
CA GLU A 52 6.47 3.02 1.27
C GLU A 52 5.72 1.79 0.78
N TYR A 53 6.44 0.81 0.24
CA TYR A 53 5.88 -0.51 -0.07
C TYR A 53 5.29 -1.19 1.16
N ARG A 54 6.01 -1.17 2.28
CA ARG A 54 5.58 -1.77 3.56
C ARG A 54 4.37 -1.05 4.13
N ALA A 55 4.34 0.28 4.06
CA ALA A 55 3.21 1.07 4.52
C ALA A 55 1.94 0.82 3.69
N LEU A 56 2.06 0.66 2.36
CA LEU A 56 0.94 0.28 1.51
C LEU A 56 0.51 -1.17 1.73
N PHE A 57 1.46 -2.07 1.97
CA PHE A 57 1.18 -3.49 2.25
C PHE A 57 0.32 -3.66 3.51
N GLU A 58 0.67 -2.99 4.60
CA GLU A 58 -0.13 -2.99 5.83
C GLU A 58 -1.54 -2.45 5.60
N LEU A 59 -1.68 -1.33 4.87
CA LEU A 59 -2.99 -0.79 4.52
C LEU A 59 -3.81 -1.79 3.68
N TYR A 60 -3.16 -2.46 2.73
CA TYR A 60 -3.83 -3.44 1.88
C TYR A 60 -4.25 -4.68 2.66
N LEU A 61 -3.44 -5.14 3.63
CA LEU A 61 -3.81 -6.22 4.53
C LEU A 61 -5.07 -5.91 5.34
N GLU A 62 -5.24 -4.67 5.77
CA GLU A 62 -6.44 -4.22 6.49
C GLU A 62 -7.68 -4.11 5.58
N LEU A 63 -7.48 -3.89 4.27
CA LEU A 63 -8.56 -3.71 3.29
C LEU A 63 -9.02 -5.02 2.65
N ASP A 64 -8.08 -5.77 2.05
CA ASP A 64 -8.33 -6.99 1.30
C ASP A 64 -7.02 -7.78 1.12
N GLN A 65 -7.03 -9.05 1.53
CA GLN A 65 -5.84 -9.90 1.44
C GLN A 65 -5.39 -10.13 -0.02
N GLY A 66 -6.29 -10.04 -0.99
CA GLY A 66 -5.97 -10.13 -2.41
C GLY A 66 -5.18 -8.92 -2.92
N LEU A 67 -5.50 -7.71 -2.45
CA LEU A 67 -4.69 -6.51 -2.69
C LEU A 67 -3.28 -6.68 -2.13
N ALA A 68 -3.19 -7.11 -0.87
CA ALA A 68 -1.90 -7.32 -0.20
C ALA A 68 -1.03 -8.32 -0.96
N ARG A 69 -1.62 -9.42 -1.43
CA ARG A 69 -0.92 -10.42 -2.25
C ARG A 69 -0.38 -9.85 -3.56
N ARG A 70 -1.18 -9.08 -4.30
CA ARG A 70 -0.73 -8.46 -5.56
C ARG A 70 0.44 -7.49 -5.34
N LEU A 71 0.40 -6.73 -4.25
CA LEU A 71 1.51 -5.84 -3.89
C LEU A 71 2.78 -6.62 -3.51
N ALA A 72 2.64 -7.72 -2.75
CA ALA A 72 3.75 -8.61 -2.41
C ALA A 72 4.39 -9.24 -3.65
N GLU A 73 3.58 -9.74 -4.59
CA GLU A 73 4.06 -10.26 -5.87
C GLU A 73 4.77 -9.18 -6.71
N ARG A 74 4.27 -7.94 -6.70
CA ARG A 74 4.95 -6.81 -7.34
C ARG A 74 6.31 -6.53 -6.70
N ALA A 75 6.36 -6.47 -5.37
CA ALA A 75 7.59 -6.20 -4.62
C ALA A 75 8.66 -7.27 -4.86
N LEU A 76 8.28 -8.56 -4.88
CA LEU A 76 9.16 -9.69 -5.21
C LEU A 76 9.85 -9.56 -6.57
N ASN A 77 9.20 -8.92 -7.54
CA ASN A 77 9.73 -8.73 -8.89
C ASN A 77 10.39 -7.36 -9.10
N HIS A 78 10.60 -6.59 -8.03
CA HIS A 78 11.20 -5.27 -8.10
C HIS A 78 12.72 -5.34 -8.37
N LEU A 79 13.24 -4.33 -9.07
CA LEU A 79 14.68 -4.25 -9.39
C LEU A 79 15.53 -3.88 -8.17
N ASP A 80 14.97 -3.06 -7.28
CA ASP A 80 15.59 -2.69 -6.01
C ASP A 80 15.63 -3.91 -5.06
N PRO A 81 16.82 -4.34 -4.58
CA PRO A 81 16.95 -5.46 -3.65
C PRO A 81 16.22 -5.25 -2.32
N GLU A 82 16.15 -4.04 -1.79
CA GLU A 82 15.48 -3.76 -0.49
C GLU A 82 13.96 -3.92 -0.61
N VAL A 83 13.40 -3.48 -1.74
CA VAL A 83 11.97 -3.69 -2.05
C VAL A 83 11.68 -5.17 -2.27
N ARG A 84 12.59 -5.91 -2.93
CA ARG A 84 12.43 -7.35 -3.15
C ARG A 84 12.46 -8.14 -1.83
N GLU A 85 13.39 -7.83 -0.93
CA GLU A 85 13.46 -8.41 0.41
C GLU A 85 12.15 -8.17 1.17
N ALA A 86 11.61 -6.95 1.13
CA ALA A 86 10.30 -6.67 1.71
C ALA A 86 9.18 -7.52 1.07
N GLY A 87 9.22 -7.72 -0.25
CA GLY A 87 8.29 -8.62 -0.95
C GLY A 87 8.34 -10.07 -0.45
N GLU A 88 9.51 -10.57 -0.08
CA GLU A 88 9.68 -11.90 0.52
C GLU A 88 9.01 -11.94 1.91
N GLU A 89 9.28 -10.95 2.76
CA GLU A 89 8.62 -10.82 4.08
C GLU A 89 7.09 -10.73 3.96
N PHE A 90 6.57 -10.02 2.95
CA PHE A 90 5.14 -9.86 2.73
C PHE A 90 4.48 -11.19 2.38
N MET A 91 5.14 -12.01 1.56
CA MET A 91 4.63 -13.33 1.20
C MET A 91 4.62 -14.30 2.37
N GLU A 92 5.65 -14.23 3.24
CA GLU A 92 5.68 -15.02 4.48
C GLU A 92 4.50 -14.66 5.40
N GLN A 93 4.13 -13.37 5.50
CA GLN A 93 2.99 -12.92 6.29
C GLN A 93 1.61 -13.33 5.73
N LEU A 94 1.54 -13.65 4.43
CA LEU A 94 0.31 -14.04 3.74
C LEU A 94 0.06 -15.55 3.70
N THR A 95 0.99 -16.35 4.24
CA THR A 95 0.97 -17.82 4.26
C THR A 95 0.27 -18.33 5.52
#